data_AF-A0A7W7PAY9-F1
#
_entry.id   AF-A0A7W7PAY9-F1
#
_cell.length_a   1.000
_cell.length_b   1.000
_cell.length_c   1.000
_cell.angle_alpha   90.00
_cell.angle_beta   90.00
_cell.angle_gamma   90.00
#
_symmetry.space_group_name_H-M   'P 1'
#
loop_
_entity.id
_entity.type
_entity.pdbx_description
1 polymer ?
#
loop_
_entity_poly.entity_id
_entity_poly.type
_entity_poly.pdbx_seq_one_letter_code
_entity_poly.pdbx_strand_id
1 'polypeptide(L)'
;MNEEESPMTDRAAPRWATLRTVVATLAVAAVLVCGGLWFSEASERTSTVSKAPKTAAAQKARAAEDEPTEIEDSEPRQLPGVRECGVGTPAVRPESIILNCSNAGMVASGIKWVSYGAAGAEGSGVVQVSGGANGAASASYPAKFRLYGAKNVDGKMAFTGLEVEYTGATRVGDQTEIFSIA
;
A
#
# COMPACT_ATOMS: atom_id res chain seq x y z
N MET A 1 -71.11 3.46 41.10
CA MET A 1 -70.99 4.87 41.50
C MET A 1 -69.70 5.40 40.91
N ASN A 2 -69.88 6.29 39.93
CA ASN A 2 -68.96 7.27 39.34
C ASN A 2 -67.88 6.66 38.40
N GLU A 3 -68.07 6.62 37.07
CA GLU A 3 -68.08 7.74 36.07
C GLU A 3 -66.66 8.30 35.87
N GLU A 4 -65.97 7.94 34.79
CA GLU A 4 -65.81 8.66 33.49
C GLU A 4 -64.28 8.86 33.37
N GLU A 5 -63.57 8.74 32.25
CA GLU A 5 -63.87 9.11 30.87
C GLU A 5 -62.82 8.43 29.95
N SER A 6 -63.23 8.03 28.74
CA SER A 6 -62.35 7.80 27.58
C SER A 6 -62.91 8.67 26.45
N PRO A 7 -62.32 8.67 25.25
CA PRO A 7 -61.02 9.14 24.79
C PRO A 7 -61.19 10.36 23.85
N MET A 8 -60.18 11.23 23.68
CA MET A 8 -60.25 12.23 22.61
C MET A 8 -58.90 12.50 21.93
N THR A 9 -58.83 12.06 20.68
CA THR A 9 -57.89 12.46 19.63
C THR A 9 -57.77 13.98 19.52
N ASP A 10 -56.54 14.49 19.35
CA ASP A 10 -56.31 15.64 18.49
C ASP A 10 -55.10 15.41 17.56
N ARG A 11 -55.22 15.98 16.36
CA ARG A 11 -54.41 15.75 15.16
C ARG A 11 -53.40 16.88 15.02
N ALA A 12 -52.17 16.57 14.61
CA ALA A 12 -51.43 17.39 13.63
C ALA A 12 -50.20 16.65 13.10
N ALA A 13 -50.25 16.28 11.82
CA ALA A 13 -49.06 16.10 10.99
C ALA A 13 -48.82 17.41 10.19
N PRO A 14 -47.92 17.45 9.20
CA PRO A 14 -46.47 17.65 9.24
C PRO A 14 -46.08 19.04 8.64
N ARG A 15 -44.78 19.23 8.32
CA ARG A 15 -44.21 20.22 7.36
C ARG A 15 -43.98 21.63 7.91
N TRP A 16 -42.72 21.99 8.17
CA TRP A 16 -42.20 23.30 7.76
C TRP A 16 -40.78 23.15 7.23
N ALA A 17 -40.71 23.14 5.91
CA ALA A 17 -39.56 23.61 5.18
C ALA A 17 -39.41 25.13 5.39
N THR A 18 -38.19 25.59 5.14
CA THR A 18 -37.81 26.96 4.74
C THR A 18 -37.69 28.00 5.86
N LEU A 19 -36.45 28.41 6.13
CA LEU A 19 -36.07 29.82 5.99
C LEU A 19 -34.61 29.94 5.56
N ARG A 20 -34.43 30.31 4.29
CA ARG A 20 -33.21 30.81 3.66
C ARG A 20 -33.19 32.32 3.81
N THR A 21 -32.03 32.90 4.13
CA THR A 21 -31.58 34.25 3.69
C THR A 21 -30.10 34.39 4.06
N VAL A 22 -29.15 34.13 3.15
CA VAL A 22 -28.62 35.07 2.13
C VAL A 22 -27.96 36.31 2.74
N VAL A 23 -26.62 36.34 2.76
CA VAL A 23 -25.86 37.53 2.37
C VAL A 23 -24.73 37.07 1.46
N ALA A 24 -24.71 37.66 0.27
CA ALA A 24 -23.84 37.37 -0.85
C ALA A 24 -22.72 38.42 -0.96
N THR A 25 -21.54 37.96 -1.40
CA THR A 25 -20.62 38.58 -2.38
C THR A 25 -20.11 40.03 -2.22
N LEU A 26 -18.77 40.16 -2.25
CA LEU A 26 -17.90 41.15 -2.93
C LEU A 26 -16.55 41.19 -2.15
N ALA A 27 -15.33 41.31 -2.67
CA ALA A 27 -14.70 41.21 -3.99
C ALA A 27 -13.18 41.52 -3.77
N VAL A 28 -12.28 40.80 -4.45
CA VAL A 28 -11.06 41.31 -5.09
C VAL A 28 -9.86 41.82 -4.23
N ALA A 29 -8.69 41.21 -4.51
CA ALA A 29 -7.31 41.73 -4.43
C ALA A 29 -6.57 41.83 -3.07
N ALA A 30 -5.65 40.89 -2.83
CA ALA A 30 -4.31 41.15 -2.23
C ALA A 30 -3.39 39.92 -2.40
N VAL A 31 -2.96 39.65 -3.64
CA VAL A 31 -1.69 38.98 -3.91
C VAL A 31 -0.63 40.07 -3.84
N LEU A 32 0.27 40.05 -2.85
CA LEU A 32 1.69 40.45 -2.95
C LEU A 32 2.36 40.69 -1.57
N VAL A 33 3.61 40.19 -1.51
CA VAL A 33 4.72 40.61 -0.62
C VAL A 33 4.85 39.88 0.73
N CYS A 34 5.59 38.76 0.75
CA CYS A 34 6.89 38.64 1.45
C CYS A 34 7.47 37.21 1.45
N GLY A 35 8.59 37.01 0.75
CA GLY A 35 9.56 35.91 0.95
C GLY A 35 9.36 34.72 0.00
N GLY A 36 10.13 34.49 -1.06
CA GLY A 36 11.49 34.94 -1.37
C GLY A 36 12.44 33.73 -1.34
N LEU A 37 13.00 33.43 -2.53
CA LEU A 37 14.19 32.62 -2.80
C LEU A 37 13.98 31.09 -2.85
N TRP A 38 13.92 30.50 -4.06
CA TRP A 38 15.05 29.75 -4.63
C TRP A 38 14.72 29.09 -6.00
N PHE A 39 15.54 29.45 -7.00
CA PHE A 39 15.85 28.80 -8.29
C PHE A 39 14.78 28.73 -9.40
N SER A 40 14.85 29.63 -10.40
CA SER A 40 15.61 29.51 -11.68
C SER A 40 14.92 28.53 -12.65
N GLU A 41 14.11 28.97 -13.61
CA GLU A 41 14.43 29.79 -14.80
C GLU A 41 15.53 29.16 -15.67
N ALA A 42 15.12 28.34 -16.64
CA ALA A 42 15.20 28.67 -18.07
C ALA A 42 15.15 27.37 -18.89
N SER A 43 14.01 27.15 -19.53
CA SER A 43 13.94 26.33 -20.72
C SER A 43 14.67 27.04 -21.87
N GLU A 44 15.20 26.23 -22.79
CA GLU A 44 15.64 26.59 -24.14
C GLU A 44 16.89 27.47 -24.30
N ARG A 45 18.07 26.82 -24.28
CA ARG A 45 19.12 27.21 -25.22
C ARG A 45 18.87 26.53 -26.56
N THR A 46 18.28 27.31 -27.45
CA THR A 46 18.35 27.15 -28.91
C THR A 46 19.78 26.81 -29.31
N SER A 47 19.93 25.66 -29.96
CA SER A 47 21.18 25.22 -30.58
C SER A 47 21.48 26.11 -31.77
N THR A 48 22.27 27.16 -31.57
CA THR A 48 22.97 27.84 -32.66
C THR A 48 24.25 27.08 -32.94
N VAL A 49 24.22 26.33 -34.04
CA VAL A 49 25.39 25.67 -34.62
C VAL A 49 26.38 26.76 -35.03
N SER A 50 27.41 26.97 -34.22
CA SER A 50 28.61 27.69 -34.63
C SER A 50 29.65 26.65 -35.09
N LYS A 51 29.83 26.57 -36.41
CA LYS A 51 30.93 25.85 -37.05
C LYS A 51 32.25 26.46 -36.56
N ALA A 52 33.00 25.70 -35.77
CA ALA A 52 34.44 25.89 -35.62
C ALA A 52 35.14 24.54 -35.90
N PRO A 53 36.24 24.53 -36.67
CA PRO A 53 36.85 23.31 -37.16
C PRO A 53 37.48 22.53 -36.00
N LYS A 54 36.97 21.32 -35.77
CA LYS A 54 37.42 20.41 -34.72
C LYS A 54 38.77 19.82 -35.13
N THR A 55 39.83 20.28 -34.50
CA THR A 55 41.18 19.70 -34.60
C THR A 55 41.13 18.23 -34.16
N ALA A 56 41.52 17.33 -35.06
CA ALA A 56 41.39 15.87 -34.98
C ALA A 56 42.25 15.18 -33.88
N ALA A 57 42.90 15.93 -32.99
CA ALA A 57 43.88 15.38 -32.05
C ALA A 57 43.28 14.97 -30.68
N ALA A 58 42.09 15.42 -30.32
CA ALA A 58 41.51 15.16 -28.99
C ALA A 58 40.58 13.93 -28.91
N GLN A 59 40.29 13.26 -30.03
CA GLN A 59 39.41 12.08 -30.04
C GLN A 59 40.14 10.76 -29.73
N LYS A 60 41.47 10.74 -29.70
CA LYS A 60 42.23 9.50 -29.44
C LYS A 60 42.29 9.09 -27.96
N ALA A 61 41.86 9.97 -27.04
CA ALA A 61 41.88 9.69 -25.61
C ALA A 61 40.50 9.34 -25.00
N ARG A 62 39.42 9.34 -25.79
CA ARG A 62 38.06 8.94 -25.33
C ARG A 62 37.50 7.71 -26.04
N ALA A 63 38.27 7.10 -26.94
CA ALA A 63 37.86 5.91 -27.69
C ALA A 63 38.39 4.61 -27.06
N ALA A 64 38.96 4.66 -25.86
CA ALA A 64 39.58 3.52 -25.19
C ALA A 64 38.95 3.18 -23.82
N GLU A 65 37.85 3.82 -23.43
CA GLU A 65 37.16 3.59 -22.14
C GLU A 65 35.63 3.44 -22.29
N ASP A 66 35.18 2.96 -23.45
CA ASP A 66 33.81 2.46 -23.65
C ASP A 66 33.92 1.04 -24.20
N GLU A 67 34.51 0.14 -23.40
CA GLU A 67 34.15 -1.27 -23.48
C GLU A 67 32.78 -1.38 -22.78
N PRO A 68 31.70 -1.76 -23.49
CA PRO A 68 30.46 -2.11 -22.84
C PRO A 68 30.79 -3.31 -21.96
N THR A 69 30.80 -3.12 -20.64
CA THR A 69 30.68 -4.25 -19.72
C THR A 69 29.33 -4.86 -20.03
N GLU A 70 29.37 -5.95 -20.78
CA GLU A 70 28.24 -6.84 -21.05
C GLU A 70 27.68 -7.20 -19.68
N ILE A 71 26.59 -6.54 -19.29
CA ILE A 71 25.86 -6.89 -18.08
C ILE A 71 25.37 -8.29 -18.36
N GLU A 72 26.04 -9.26 -17.71
CA GLU A 72 25.69 -10.66 -17.77
C GLU A 72 24.18 -10.79 -17.70
N ASP A 73 23.67 -11.43 -18.75
CA ASP A 73 22.30 -11.90 -18.91
C ASP A 73 21.92 -12.62 -17.61
N SER A 74 21.31 -11.87 -16.70
CA SER A 74 20.93 -12.37 -15.40
C SER A 74 19.83 -13.38 -15.69
N GLU A 75 20.17 -14.67 -15.58
CA GLU A 75 19.17 -15.74 -15.58
C GLU A 75 17.96 -15.27 -14.76
N PRO A 76 16.72 -15.46 -15.26
CA PRO A 76 15.53 -14.95 -14.59
C PRO A 76 15.53 -15.46 -13.14
N ARG A 77 15.89 -14.58 -12.20
CA ARG A 77 16.04 -14.95 -10.80
C ARG A 77 14.69 -15.47 -10.32
N GLN A 78 14.62 -16.76 -10.00
CA GLN A 78 13.38 -17.38 -9.58
C GLN A 78 12.86 -16.67 -8.32
N LEU A 79 11.67 -16.09 -8.41
CA LEU A 79 11.07 -15.38 -7.29
C LEU A 79 10.63 -16.38 -6.22
N PRO A 80 10.95 -16.15 -4.93
CA PRO A 80 10.46 -16.99 -3.86
C PRO A 80 8.95 -16.89 -3.75
N GLY A 81 8.27 -18.01 -3.55
CA GLY A 81 6.83 -18.03 -3.25
C GLY A 81 6.55 -18.09 -1.75
N VAL A 82 5.27 -18.14 -1.41
CA VAL A 82 4.79 -18.44 -0.05
C VAL A 82 4.23 -19.85 -0.04
N ARG A 83 4.63 -20.67 0.95
CA ARG A 83 4.03 -21.99 1.20
C ARG A 83 3.04 -21.87 2.34
N GLU A 84 1.76 -21.91 2.02
CA GLU A 84 0.76 -21.95 3.06
C GLU A 84 0.94 -23.23 3.88
N CYS A 85 1.20 -23.08 5.17
CA CYS A 85 1.32 -24.18 6.13
C CYS A 85 2.32 -25.27 5.75
N GLY A 86 3.39 -24.91 5.03
CA GLY A 86 4.43 -25.84 4.62
C GLY A 86 3.96 -26.91 3.61
N VAL A 87 2.77 -26.76 3.01
CA VAL A 87 2.23 -27.72 2.04
C VAL A 87 2.15 -27.12 0.63
N GLY A 88 2.22 -27.98 -0.39
CA GLY A 88 2.04 -27.58 -1.78
C GLY A 88 3.23 -26.83 -2.40
N THR A 89 2.98 -26.28 -3.59
CA THR A 89 3.98 -25.49 -4.33
C THR A 89 3.94 -24.03 -3.86
N PRO A 90 5.09 -23.38 -3.59
CA PRO A 90 5.12 -21.97 -3.23
C PRO A 90 4.42 -21.09 -4.27
N ALA A 91 3.47 -20.27 -3.84
CA ALA A 91 2.76 -19.34 -4.70
C ALA A 91 3.47 -17.98 -4.72
N VAL A 92 3.75 -17.46 -5.92
CA VAL A 92 4.32 -16.11 -6.09
C VAL A 92 3.19 -15.09 -6.06
N ARG A 93 3.33 -14.05 -5.24
CA ARG A 93 2.33 -12.98 -5.04
C ARG A 93 0.93 -13.52 -4.69
N PRO A 94 0.78 -14.31 -3.61
CA PRO A 94 -0.54 -14.77 -3.21
C PRO A 94 -1.41 -13.61 -2.72
N GLU A 95 -2.72 -13.68 -2.96
CA GLU A 95 -3.69 -12.69 -2.47
C GLU A 95 -4.21 -13.00 -1.06
N SER A 96 -3.95 -14.23 -0.58
CA SER A 96 -4.25 -14.71 0.75
C SER A 96 -3.11 -15.55 1.30
N ILE A 97 -2.91 -15.54 2.63
CA ILE A 97 -1.95 -16.39 3.33
C ILE A 97 -2.59 -16.84 4.64
N ILE A 98 -2.67 -18.15 4.86
CA ILE A 98 -3.07 -18.71 6.16
C ILE A 98 -1.96 -18.46 7.19
N LEU A 99 -2.25 -17.72 8.25
CA LEU A 99 -1.29 -17.34 9.30
C LEU A 99 -1.24 -18.35 10.44
N ASN A 100 -2.40 -18.95 10.78
CA ASN A 100 -2.49 -20.00 11.78
C ASN A 100 -2.86 -21.33 11.14
N CYS A 101 -1.87 -22.21 11.01
CA CYS A 101 -2.03 -23.49 10.33
C CYS A 101 -2.74 -24.58 11.14
N SER A 102 -2.90 -24.40 12.45
CA SER A 102 -3.55 -25.40 13.31
C SER A 102 -5.06 -25.48 13.07
N ASN A 103 -5.70 -24.34 12.77
CA ASN A 103 -7.15 -24.23 12.65
C ASN A 103 -7.62 -23.26 11.56
N ALA A 104 -6.69 -22.68 10.78
CA ALA A 104 -6.97 -21.63 9.80
C ALA A 104 -7.74 -20.43 10.38
N GLY A 105 -7.68 -20.22 11.70
CA GLY A 105 -8.45 -19.20 12.40
C GLY A 105 -7.90 -17.78 12.23
N MET A 106 -6.79 -17.63 11.50
CA MET A 106 -6.21 -16.35 11.15
C MET A 106 -5.67 -16.42 9.72
N VAL A 107 -6.13 -15.48 8.88
CA VAL A 107 -5.81 -15.44 7.44
C VAL A 107 -5.53 -14.00 7.04
N ALA A 108 -4.36 -13.75 6.45
CA ALA A 108 -4.10 -12.53 5.70
C ALA A 108 -4.81 -12.63 4.35
N SER A 109 -5.55 -11.60 3.94
CA SER A 109 -6.40 -11.65 2.76
C SER A 109 -6.46 -10.28 2.07
N GLY A 110 -6.84 -10.29 0.79
CA GLY A 110 -6.89 -9.08 -0.02
C GLY A 110 -5.52 -8.43 -0.17
N ILE A 111 -4.45 -9.24 -0.17
CA ILE A 111 -3.08 -8.76 -0.15
C ILE A 111 -2.75 -8.10 -1.50
N LYS A 112 -2.33 -6.85 -1.44
CA LYS A 112 -1.85 -6.07 -2.57
C LYS A 112 -0.36 -5.84 -2.40
N TRP A 113 0.44 -6.52 -3.21
CA TRP A 113 1.90 -6.39 -3.19
C TRP A 113 2.32 -5.08 -3.86
N VAL A 114 3.04 -4.24 -3.11
CA VAL A 114 3.68 -3.01 -3.60
C VAL A 114 5.03 -3.35 -4.23
N SER A 115 5.78 -4.26 -3.58
CA SER A 115 7.06 -4.76 -4.07
C SER A 115 7.12 -6.28 -3.89
N TYR A 116 7.78 -6.98 -4.82
CA TYR A 116 7.97 -8.43 -4.73
C TYR A 116 9.24 -8.83 -5.47
N GLY A 117 10.29 -9.17 -4.73
CA GLY A 117 11.60 -9.49 -5.26
C GLY A 117 12.23 -10.71 -4.57
N ALA A 118 13.46 -11.05 -4.96
CA ALA A 118 14.14 -12.25 -4.44
C ALA A 118 14.48 -12.19 -2.95
N ALA A 119 14.71 -10.98 -2.40
CA ALA A 119 15.08 -10.80 -0.99
C ALA A 119 13.88 -10.62 -0.06
N GLY A 120 12.72 -10.23 -0.60
CA GLY A 120 11.53 -9.93 0.18
C GLY A 120 10.40 -9.38 -0.67
N ALA A 121 9.24 -9.24 -0.04
CA ALA A 121 8.08 -8.60 -0.64
C ALA A 121 7.33 -7.77 0.39
N GLU A 122 6.76 -6.66 -0.05
CA GLU A 122 5.98 -5.75 0.79
C GLU A 122 4.59 -5.57 0.21
N GLY A 123 3.58 -5.62 1.06
CA GLY A 123 2.19 -5.47 0.64
C GLY A 123 1.31 -4.96 1.75
N SER A 124 0.03 -4.77 1.45
CA SER A 124 -1.00 -4.39 2.42
C SER A 124 -2.29 -5.15 2.18
N GLY A 125 -3.13 -5.23 3.19
CA GLY A 125 -4.41 -5.91 3.12
C GLY A 125 -5.07 -6.00 4.49
N VAL A 126 -5.75 -7.10 4.75
CA VAL A 126 -6.49 -7.31 6.00
C VAL A 126 -6.22 -8.69 6.58
N VAL A 127 -5.97 -8.74 7.88
CA VAL A 127 -5.93 -9.98 8.66
C VAL A 127 -7.34 -10.25 9.18
N GLN A 128 -7.89 -11.39 8.80
CA GLN A 128 -9.17 -11.89 9.27
C GLN A 128 -8.90 -12.89 10.40
N VAL A 129 -9.57 -12.70 11.54
CA VAL A 129 -9.52 -13.58 12.70
C VAL A 129 -10.90 -14.19 12.87
N SER A 130 -10.99 -15.51 12.81
CA SER A 130 -12.23 -16.24 13.02
C SER A 130 -12.64 -16.22 14.49
N GLY A 131 -13.93 -16.13 14.75
CA GLY A 131 -14.51 -16.37 16.06
C GLY A 131 -14.17 -17.76 16.61
N GLY A 132 -13.54 -17.83 17.78
CA GLY A 132 -13.26 -19.10 18.47
C GLY A 132 -14.51 -19.79 19.01
N ALA A 133 -14.38 -21.05 19.44
CA ALA A 133 -15.47 -21.91 19.93
C ALA A 133 -16.30 -21.32 21.09
N ASN A 134 -15.81 -20.27 21.75
CA ASN A 134 -16.50 -19.55 22.82
C ASN A 134 -17.47 -18.47 22.31
N GLY A 135 -17.82 -18.47 21.01
CA GLY A 135 -18.76 -17.51 20.42
C GLY A 135 -18.19 -16.10 20.24
N ALA A 136 -16.85 -15.95 20.20
CA ALA A 136 -16.24 -14.67 19.86
C ALA A 136 -16.64 -14.28 18.44
N ALA A 137 -16.95 -13.01 18.19
CA ALA A 137 -17.20 -12.53 16.84
C ALA A 137 -15.91 -12.53 16.00
N SER A 138 -16.03 -12.86 14.72
CA SER A 138 -14.94 -12.66 13.75
C SER A 138 -14.58 -11.18 13.63
N ALA A 139 -13.30 -10.90 13.36
CA ALA A 139 -12.79 -9.54 13.24
C ALA A 139 -11.84 -9.41 12.05
N SER A 140 -11.73 -8.21 11.51
CA SER A 140 -10.82 -7.88 10.41
C SER A 140 -9.98 -6.67 10.76
N TYR A 141 -8.67 -6.78 10.57
CA TYR A 141 -7.71 -5.76 10.93
C TYR A 141 -6.86 -5.34 9.72
N PRO A 142 -6.86 -4.08 9.31
CA PRO A 142 -5.94 -3.58 8.28
C PRO A 142 -4.49 -3.79 8.71
N ALA A 143 -3.65 -4.28 7.79
CA ALA A 143 -2.25 -4.56 8.06
C ALA A 143 -1.35 -4.32 6.84
N LYS A 144 -0.07 -4.08 7.11
CA LYS A 144 1.03 -4.22 6.15
C LYS A 144 1.69 -5.57 6.35
N PHE A 145 2.22 -6.11 5.26
CA PHE A 145 2.85 -7.41 5.20
C PHE A 145 4.26 -7.27 4.65
N ARG A 146 5.22 -7.95 5.29
CA ARG A 146 6.59 -8.06 4.80
C ARG A 146 7.03 -9.52 4.79
N LEU A 147 7.23 -10.07 3.61
CA LEU A 147 7.82 -11.39 3.40
C LEU A 147 9.33 -11.29 3.40
N TYR A 148 10.01 -12.22 4.08
CA TYR A 148 11.46 -12.25 4.16
C TYR A 148 12.00 -13.67 4.41
N GLY A 149 13.32 -13.80 4.40
CA GLY A 149 13.99 -15.06 4.66
C GLY A 149 13.79 -16.07 3.52
N ALA A 150 14.02 -15.65 2.28
CA ALA A 150 13.97 -16.53 1.13
C ALA A 150 14.98 -17.68 1.28
N LYS A 151 14.51 -18.93 1.16
CA LYS A 151 15.33 -20.15 1.23
C LYS A 151 14.83 -21.17 0.21
N ASN A 152 15.69 -22.09 -0.16
CA ASN A 152 15.27 -23.28 -0.90
C ASN A 152 14.61 -24.27 0.07
N VAL A 153 13.34 -24.59 -0.16
CA VAL A 153 12.58 -25.59 0.59
C VAL A 153 11.99 -26.57 -0.41
N ASP A 154 12.33 -27.85 -0.27
CA ASP A 154 11.93 -28.93 -1.20
C ASP A 154 12.27 -28.63 -2.68
N GLY A 155 13.43 -28.04 -2.93
CA GLY A 155 13.90 -27.71 -4.28
C GLY A 155 13.30 -26.42 -4.87
N LYS A 156 12.46 -25.69 -4.12
CA LYS A 156 11.80 -24.47 -4.58
C LYS A 156 12.12 -23.29 -3.67
N MET A 157 12.29 -22.10 -4.25
CA MET A 157 12.49 -20.88 -3.46
C MET A 157 11.18 -20.49 -2.76
N ALA A 158 11.25 -20.29 -1.44
CA ALA A 158 10.12 -19.85 -0.62
C ALA A 158 10.57 -18.86 0.45
N PHE A 159 9.71 -17.90 0.78
CA PHE A 159 9.88 -17.07 1.98
C PHE A 159 9.51 -17.87 3.22
N THR A 160 10.35 -17.81 4.25
CA THR A 160 10.09 -18.54 5.51
C THR A 160 9.51 -17.65 6.61
N GLY A 161 9.56 -16.34 6.44
CA GLY A 161 9.09 -15.36 7.43
C GLY A 161 8.06 -14.40 6.83
N LEU A 162 7.05 -14.08 7.62
CA LEU A 162 6.06 -13.06 7.34
C LEU A 162 5.90 -12.17 8.58
N GLU A 163 6.17 -10.89 8.41
CA GLU A 163 5.87 -9.87 9.40
C GLU A 163 4.54 -9.20 9.05
N VAL A 164 3.71 -8.98 10.06
CA VAL A 164 2.40 -8.36 9.99
C VAL A 164 2.40 -7.14 10.91
N GLU A 165 2.32 -5.94 10.34
CA GLU A 165 2.18 -4.70 11.08
C GLU A 165 0.72 -4.24 10.98
N TYR A 166 -0.03 -4.27 12.08
CA TYR A 166 -1.41 -3.79 12.10
C TYR A 166 -1.45 -2.26 12.06
N THR A 167 -2.23 -1.69 11.14
CA THR A 167 -2.26 -0.24 10.89
C THR A 167 -3.54 0.45 11.39
N GLY A 168 -4.33 -0.23 12.21
CA GLY A 168 -5.59 0.28 12.75
C GLY A 168 -5.87 -0.28 14.13
N ALA A 169 -7.00 0.11 14.72
CA ALA A 169 -7.37 -0.32 16.07
C ALA A 169 -7.53 -1.85 16.13
N THR A 170 -6.53 -2.55 16.68
CA THR A 170 -6.68 -3.93 17.12
C THR A 170 -7.19 -3.97 18.56
N ARG A 171 -7.65 -5.14 19.05
CA ARG A 171 -8.05 -5.29 20.47
C ARG A 171 -6.89 -5.03 21.44
N VAL A 172 -5.65 -5.00 20.96
CA VAL A 172 -4.43 -5.03 21.77
C VAL A 172 -3.45 -3.89 21.45
N GLY A 173 -3.83 -2.95 20.57
CA GLY A 173 -3.02 -1.79 20.15
C GLY A 173 -2.28 -1.99 18.82
N ASP A 174 -1.38 -1.05 18.48
CA ASP A 174 -0.48 -1.20 17.32
C ASP A 174 0.52 -2.32 17.64
N GLN A 175 0.41 -3.44 16.93
CA GLN A 175 1.27 -4.60 17.14
C GLN A 175 1.93 -5.02 15.82
N THR A 176 3.16 -5.53 15.96
CA THR A 176 3.86 -6.25 14.91
C THR A 176 3.94 -7.71 15.32
N GLU A 177 3.44 -8.60 14.48
CA GLU A 177 3.49 -10.04 14.67
C GLU A 177 4.40 -10.68 13.62
N ILE A 178 5.14 -11.73 14.01
CA ILE A 178 6.03 -12.47 13.13
C ILE A 178 5.54 -13.92 13.04
N PHE A 179 5.33 -14.39 11.81
CA PHE A 179 4.89 -15.74 11.49
C PHE A 179 5.98 -16.48 10.72
N SER A 180 6.10 -17.78 10.98
CA SER A 180 6.89 -18.70 10.17
C SER A 180 5.97 -19.41 9.16
N ILE A 181 6.32 -19.34 7.88
CA ILE A 181 5.41 -19.66 6.75
C ILE A 181 6.03 -20.60 5.69
N ALA A 182 6.98 -21.46 6.06
CA ALA A 182 7.53 -22.50 5.18
C ALA A 182 8.08 -23.69 5.95
#